data_AF-A0A9D9PTT8-F1
#
_entry.id   AF-A0A9D9PTT8-F1
#
_cell.length_a   1.000
_cell.length_b   1.000
_cell.length_c   1.000
_cell.angle_alpha   90.00
_cell.angle_beta   90.00
_cell.angle_gamma   90.00
#
_symmetry.space_group_name_H-M   'P 1'
#
loop_
_entity.id
_entity.type
_entity.pdbx_description
1 polymer ?
#
loop_
_entity_poly.entity_id
_entity_poly.type
_entity_poly.pdbx_seq_one_letter_code
_entity_poly.pdbx_strand_id
1 'polypeptide(L)'
;ARSKEIIAAFQKIVPQGVRVFSCYMAIYFSNATGKDLERFGDCVVINKDGKTYPMEANCRFYIPTRDNDFGKMVTNTVDMMIDDWKADGVYFDYLEGADPYFTYNQKDGVSCDIDQKTGNLLAEKGSYQLLSQDYLVWLMKHVADKGALIHANRNPFTWTTATSIKKETPFRLTECGYPDQLARGHLGFTPLGLQRTFANNLHLQVIRALYEGMLTIPYNVRYKWDDNPVAYTYPIKFRELRRGCVIGEDKIVTAISGHFGWGDQSNFKCRIFDKEGHLRTEDGGETITKDGKNYLKLTLNPLEVAVIERI
;
A
#
# COMPACT_ATOMS: atom_id res chain seq x y z
N ALA A 1 0.95 14.49 -23.38
CA ALA A 1 1.57 15.83 -23.31
C ALA A 1 1.52 16.40 -21.90
N ARG A 2 0.34 16.74 -21.36
CA ARG A 2 0.20 17.35 -20.02
C ARG A 2 0.86 16.59 -18.86
N SER A 3 0.66 15.28 -18.74
CA SER A 3 1.25 14.50 -17.63
C SER A 3 2.78 14.53 -17.65
N LYS A 4 3.39 14.46 -18.84
CA LYS A 4 4.84 14.58 -19.03
C LYS A 4 5.37 15.93 -18.56
N GLU A 5 4.69 17.02 -18.90
CA GLU A 5 5.06 18.37 -18.47
C GLU A 5 4.96 18.52 -16.95
N ILE A 6 3.90 17.96 -16.34
CA ILE A 6 3.70 17.97 -14.89
C ILE A 6 4.83 17.21 -14.18
N ILE A 7 5.14 15.99 -14.62
CA ILE A 7 6.23 15.17 -14.04
C ILE A 7 7.56 15.93 -14.12
N ALA A 8 7.89 16.48 -15.31
CA ALA A 8 9.12 17.24 -15.50
C ALA A 8 9.16 18.53 -14.66
N ALA A 9 8.03 19.18 -14.41
CA ALA A 9 7.94 20.33 -13.53
C ALA A 9 8.17 19.93 -12.05
N PHE A 10 7.55 18.84 -11.59
CA PHE A 10 7.75 18.34 -10.23
C PHE A 10 9.21 17.94 -9.98
N GLN A 11 9.84 17.21 -10.91
CA GLN A 11 11.25 16.79 -10.79
C GLN A 11 12.23 17.97 -10.65
N LYS A 12 11.85 19.17 -11.12
CA LYS A 12 12.67 20.39 -10.96
C LYS A 12 12.52 21.06 -9.60
N ILE A 13 11.43 20.84 -8.89
CA ILE A 13 11.10 21.56 -7.65
C ILE A 13 11.21 20.68 -6.40
N VAL A 14 11.12 19.36 -6.54
CA VAL A 14 11.26 18.45 -5.40
C VAL A 14 12.71 18.42 -4.91
N PRO A 15 12.95 18.27 -3.59
CA PRO A 15 14.29 18.13 -3.05
C PRO A 15 15.09 17.00 -3.71
N GLN A 16 16.42 17.15 -3.74
CA GLN A 16 17.30 16.10 -4.24
C GLN A 16 17.06 14.78 -3.49
N GLY A 17 16.91 13.68 -4.24
CA GLY A 17 16.63 12.35 -3.69
C GLY A 17 15.14 12.01 -3.57
N VAL A 18 14.23 12.97 -3.76
CA VAL A 18 12.79 12.70 -3.86
C VAL A 18 12.44 12.19 -5.26
N ARG A 19 11.75 11.04 -5.31
CA ARG A 19 11.33 10.39 -6.56
C ARG A 19 9.93 10.82 -6.95
N VAL A 20 9.73 11.11 -8.24
CA VAL A 20 8.42 11.51 -8.79
C VAL A 20 7.84 10.35 -9.56
N PHE A 21 6.82 9.72 -8.99
CA PHE A 21 6.09 8.64 -9.63
C PHE A 21 5.14 9.19 -10.70
N SER A 22 4.88 8.40 -11.75
CA SER A 22 3.88 8.68 -12.75
C SER A 22 2.46 8.64 -12.16
N CYS A 23 1.50 9.17 -12.94
CA CYS A 23 0.10 9.21 -12.56
C CYS A 23 -0.45 7.81 -12.26
N TYR A 24 -1.46 7.80 -11.37
CA TYR A 24 -2.38 6.70 -11.10
C TYR A 24 -2.68 5.85 -12.35
N MET A 25 -2.41 4.54 -12.27
CA MET A 25 -2.77 3.58 -13.31
C MET A 25 -3.57 2.42 -12.72
N ALA A 26 -4.76 2.18 -13.24
CA ALA A 26 -5.56 1.02 -12.91
C ALA A 26 -5.38 -0.05 -13.99
N ILE A 27 -4.80 -1.20 -13.65
CA ILE A 27 -4.27 -2.15 -14.66
C ILE A 27 -5.30 -3.05 -15.32
N TYR A 28 -6.52 -3.09 -14.78
CA TYR A 28 -7.60 -3.94 -15.28
C TYR A 28 -8.71 -3.17 -16.00
N PHE A 29 -8.64 -1.84 -16.02
CA PHE A 29 -9.75 -1.01 -16.48
C PHE A 29 -9.40 -0.26 -17.74
N SER A 30 -10.32 -0.24 -18.70
CA SER A 30 -10.18 0.63 -19.85
C SER A 30 -11.52 1.04 -20.44
N ASN A 31 -11.56 2.30 -20.87
CA ASN A 31 -12.50 2.84 -21.83
C ASN A 31 -11.81 3.91 -22.70
N ALA A 32 -10.51 3.73 -22.94
CA ALA A 32 -9.63 4.71 -23.56
C ALA A 32 -10.14 5.17 -24.93
N THR A 33 -10.82 4.29 -25.68
CA THR A 33 -11.27 4.58 -27.05
C THR A 33 -12.79 4.62 -27.22
N GLY A 34 -13.58 4.27 -26.20
CA GLY A 34 -15.01 3.99 -26.36
C GLY A 34 -15.34 2.69 -27.12
N LYS A 35 -14.33 2.04 -27.72
CA LYS A 35 -14.43 0.79 -28.50
C LYS A 35 -13.63 -0.36 -27.89
N ASP A 36 -13.19 -0.20 -26.66
CA ASP A 36 -12.31 -1.16 -25.99
C ASP A 36 -12.96 -2.54 -25.85
N LEU A 37 -14.29 -2.63 -25.77
CA LEU A 37 -14.98 -3.91 -25.75
C LEU A 37 -14.87 -4.66 -27.08
N GLU A 38 -14.88 -3.95 -28.22
CA GLU A 38 -14.69 -4.57 -29.53
C GLU A 38 -13.26 -5.11 -29.67
N ARG A 39 -12.29 -4.41 -29.08
CA ARG A 39 -10.87 -4.74 -29.18
C ARG A 39 -10.41 -5.81 -28.18
N PHE A 40 -10.92 -5.77 -26.95
CA PHE A 40 -10.48 -6.60 -25.82
C PHE A 40 -11.59 -7.53 -25.31
N GLY A 41 -12.62 -7.77 -26.12
CA GLY A 41 -13.78 -8.58 -25.73
C GLY A 41 -13.44 -10.05 -25.42
N ASP A 42 -12.30 -10.54 -25.91
CA ASP A 42 -11.76 -11.87 -25.61
C ASP A 42 -11.31 -12.02 -24.15
N CYS A 43 -10.86 -10.93 -23.52
CA CYS A 43 -10.33 -10.92 -22.16
C CYS A 43 -11.20 -10.12 -21.17
N VAL A 44 -12.41 -9.72 -21.56
CA VAL A 44 -13.34 -9.03 -20.67
C VAL A 44 -13.81 -9.96 -19.55
N VAL A 45 -13.99 -9.42 -18.35
CA VAL A 45 -14.58 -10.14 -17.22
C VAL A 45 -16.09 -10.24 -17.38
N ILE A 46 -16.61 -11.46 -17.23
CA ILE A 46 -18.02 -11.81 -17.36
C ILE A 46 -18.54 -12.42 -16.06
N ASN A 47 -19.71 -11.95 -15.64
CA ASN A 47 -20.42 -12.43 -14.47
C ASN A 47 -21.11 -13.77 -14.68
N LYS A 48 -21.57 -14.33 -13.55
CA LYS A 48 -22.41 -15.53 -13.53
C LYS A 48 -23.67 -15.39 -14.38
N ASP A 49 -24.21 -14.17 -14.53
CA ASP A 49 -25.38 -13.88 -15.38
C ASP A 49 -25.04 -13.63 -16.85
N GLY A 50 -23.77 -13.80 -17.24
CA GLY A 50 -23.29 -13.63 -18.61
C GLY A 50 -23.02 -12.18 -19.03
N LYS A 51 -23.15 -11.20 -18.12
CA LYS A 51 -22.91 -9.78 -18.42
C LYS A 51 -21.50 -9.35 -18.07
N THR A 52 -20.99 -8.34 -18.78
CA THR A 52 -19.77 -7.62 -18.38
C THR A 52 -20.02 -6.84 -17.10
N TYR A 53 -18.97 -6.59 -16.30
CA TYR A 53 -19.06 -5.61 -15.21
C TYR A 53 -18.90 -4.18 -15.74
N PRO A 54 -19.95 -3.33 -15.68
CA PRO A 54 -19.79 -1.91 -15.91
C PRO A 54 -19.24 -1.22 -14.65
N MET A 55 -18.18 -0.45 -14.79
CA MET A 55 -17.78 0.56 -13.81
C MET A 55 -18.26 1.95 -14.25
N GLU A 56 -18.05 2.94 -13.38
CA GLU A 56 -18.28 4.36 -13.68
C GLU A 56 -17.64 4.76 -15.02
N ALA A 57 -18.25 5.72 -15.72
CA ALA A 57 -17.77 6.28 -16.98
C ALA A 57 -17.58 5.26 -18.14
N ASN A 58 -18.38 4.19 -18.19
CA ASN A 58 -18.34 3.13 -19.22
C ASN A 58 -17.03 2.32 -19.26
N CYS A 59 -16.24 2.35 -18.19
CA CYS A 59 -15.09 1.47 -18.01
C CYS A 59 -15.52 0.02 -17.83
N ARG A 60 -14.75 -0.89 -18.41
CA ARG A 60 -14.90 -2.34 -18.24
C ARG A 60 -13.62 -2.96 -17.71
N PHE A 61 -13.79 -4.14 -17.13
CA PHE A 61 -12.73 -4.93 -16.53
C PHE A 61 -12.20 -5.95 -17.55
N TYR A 62 -10.89 -5.95 -17.80
CA TYR A 62 -10.21 -6.85 -18.73
C TYR A 62 -9.04 -7.52 -18.02
N ILE A 63 -8.79 -8.79 -18.34
CA ILE A 63 -7.74 -9.60 -17.73
C ILE A 63 -6.48 -9.48 -18.60
N PRO A 64 -5.41 -8.79 -18.16
CA PRO A 64 -4.20 -8.69 -18.93
C PRO A 64 -3.41 -10.00 -18.88
N THR A 65 -2.92 -10.43 -20.03
CA THR A 65 -1.93 -11.51 -20.14
C THR A 65 -0.77 -11.02 -21.01
N ARG A 66 0.32 -11.79 -21.10
CA ARG A 66 1.44 -11.44 -21.98
C ARG A 66 1.06 -11.49 -23.46
N ASP A 67 0.05 -12.28 -23.81
CA ASP A 67 -0.25 -12.63 -25.19
C ASP A 67 -1.40 -11.80 -25.76
N ASN A 68 -2.31 -11.32 -24.90
CA ASN A 68 -3.48 -10.58 -25.34
C ASN A 68 -3.20 -9.09 -25.58
N ASP A 69 -4.07 -8.47 -26.37
CA ASP A 69 -3.89 -7.08 -26.80
C ASP A 69 -4.10 -6.08 -25.67
N PHE A 70 -4.87 -6.45 -24.64
CA PHE A 70 -5.06 -5.63 -23.45
C PHE A 70 -3.76 -5.53 -22.64
N GLY A 71 -3.08 -6.64 -22.37
CA GLY A 71 -1.80 -6.66 -21.66
C GLY A 71 -0.69 -5.92 -22.43
N LYS A 72 -0.65 -6.03 -23.76
CA LYS A 72 0.26 -5.21 -24.60
C LYS A 72 -0.04 -3.71 -24.45
N MET A 73 -1.31 -3.32 -24.41
CA MET A 73 -1.71 -1.92 -24.24
C MET A 73 -1.34 -1.38 -22.85
N VAL A 74 -1.54 -2.17 -21.80
CA VAL A 74 -1.10 -1.85 -20.42
C VAL A 74 0.43 -1.70 -20.39
N THR A 75 1.17 -2.63 -20.98
CA THR A 75 2.64 -2.58 -21.06
C THR A 75 3.13 -1.33 -21.78
N ASN A 76 2.58 -1.01 -22.96
CA ASN A 76 2.96 0.18 -23.72
C ASN A 76 2.66 1.48 -22.94
N THR A 77 1.59 1.48 -22.14
CA THR A 77 1.26 2.62 -21.28
C THR A 77 2.31 2.81 -20.18
N VAL A 78 2.76 1.72 -19.56
CA VAL A 78 3.85 1.72 -18.58
C VAL A 78 5.17 2.17 -19.22
N ASP A 79 5.50 1.66 -20.41
CA ASP A 79 6.70 2.06 -21.14
C ASP A 79 6.68 3.55 -21.48
N MET A 80 5.55 4.08 -21.95
CA MET A 80 5.40 5.52 -22.19
C MET A 80 5.64 6.34 -20.90
N MET A 81 5.13 5.89 -19.75
CA MET A 81 5.33 6.59 -18.47
C MET A 81 6.81 6.64 -18.05
N ILE A 82 7.55 5.54 -18.24
CA ILE A 82 8.94 5.42 -17.82
C ILE A 82 9.87 6.05 -18.87
N ASP A 83 9.74 5.63 -20.12
CA ASP A 83 10.68 5.96 -21.20
C ASP A 83 10.40 7.35 -21.77
N ASP A 84 9.14 7.73 -21.99
CA ASP A 84 8.82 9.01 -22.64
C ASP A 84 8.61 10.12 -21.62
N TRP A 85 7.92 9.84 -20.52
CA TRP A 85 7.61 10.84 -19.49
C TRP A 85 8.71 10.93 -18.43
N LYS A 86 9.66 10.00 -18.41
CA LYS A 86 10.80 9.98 -17.49
C LYS A 86 10.38 9.97 -16.01
N ALA A 87 9.27 9.31 -15.70
CA ALA A 87 8.87 9.10 -14.32
C ALA A 87 9.88 8.21 -13.58
N ASP A 88 10.12 8.48 -12.30
CA ASP A 88 11.00 7.66 -11.46
C ASP A 88 10.36 6.31 -11.08
N GLY A 89 9.05 6.15 -11.30
CA GLY A 89 8.29 4.96 -10.95
C GLY A 89 6.84 5.02 -11.39
N VAL A 90 6.09 3.94 -11.18
CA VAL A 90 4.67 3.83 -11.53
C VAL A 90 3.84 3.54 -10.27
N TYR A 91 2.75 4.31 -10.10
CA TYR A 91 1.72 4.00 -9.11
C TYR A 91 0.65 3.10 -9.76
N PHE A 92 0.57 1.86 -9.32
CA PHE A 92 -0.48 0.93 -9.71
C PHE A 92 -1.60 0.94 -8.67
N ASP A 93 -2.78 1.42 -9.09
CA ASP A 93 -4.01 1.09 -8.38
C ASP A 93 -4.57 -0.23 -8.88
N TYR A 94 -5.28 -0.92 -7.98
CA TYR A 94 -5.88 -2.22 -8.26
C TYR A 94 -4.92 -3.24 -8.88
N LEU A 95 -3.61 -3.21 -8.58
CA LEU A 95 -2.66 -4.23 -9.05
C LEU A 95 -3.12 -5.64 -8.63
N GLU A 96 -3.64 -5.72 -7.41
CA GLU A 96 -4.19 -6.92 -6.78
C GLU A 96 -5.71 -7.05 -6.99
N GLY A 97 -6.25 -6.21 -7.89
CA GLY A 97 -7.62 -6.31 -8.35
C GLY A 97 -8.64 -5.43 -7.62
N ALA A 98 -9.83 -5.38 -8.21
CA ALA A 98 -11.07 -4.88 -7.61
C ALA A 98 -12.20 -5.91 -7.77
N ASP A 99 -13.30 -5.71 -7.05
CA ASP A 99 -14.51 -6.49 -7.31
C ASP A 99 -15.01 -6.26 -8.75
N PRO A 100 -15.38 -7.33 -9.48
CA PRO A 100 -15.56 -8.72 -9.04
C PRO A 100 -14.30 -9.60 -9.17
N TYR A 101 -13.88 -10.34 -8.13
CA TYR A 101 -12.68 -11.21 -8.17
C TYR A 101 -12.68 -12.39 -9.17
N PHE A 102 -13.80 -12.69 -9.81
CA PHE A 102 -13.97 -13.88 -10.66
C PHE A 102 -14.64 -13.55 -11.99
N THR A 103 -14.32 -14.37 -13.00
CA THR A 103 -14.97 -14.38 -14.31
C THR A 103 -15.53 -15.76 -14.62
N TYR A 104 -16.61 -15.84 -15.39
CA TYR A 104 -17.28 -17.10 -15.78
C TYR A 104 -17.07 -17.45 -17.26
N ASN A 105 -16.38 -16.61 -18.03
CA ASN A 105 -16.01 -16.90 -19.42
C ASN A 105 -14.60 -17.49 -19.59
N GLN A 106 -13.80 -17.56 -18.52
CA GLN A 106 -12.45 -18.11 -18.50
C GLN A 106 -12.27 -18.96 -17.23
N LYS A 107 -11.48 -20.02 -17.30
CA LYS A 107 -11.23 -20.97 -16.21
C LYS A 107 -9.76 -20.92 -15.82
N ASP A 108 -9.48 -20.87 -14.52
CA ASP A 108 -8.11 -20.95 -13.98
C ASP A 108 -7.70 -22.37 -13.58
N GLY A 109 -8.62 -23.34 -13.71
CA GLY A 109 -8.42 -24.76 -13.38
C GLY A 109 -8.55 -25.09 -11.89
N VAL A 110 -8.81 -24.11 -11.02
CA VAL A 110 -8.86 -24.30 -9.55
C VAL A 110 -10.03 -23.61 -8.86
N SER A 111 -10.67 -22.64 -9.52
CA SER A 111 -11.81 -21.90 -8.99
C SER A 111 -13.13 -22.49 -9.45
N CYS A 112 -14.03 -22.73 -8.50
CA CYS A 112 -15.38 -23.18 -8.79
C CYS A 112 -16.40 -22.62 -7.78
N ASP A 113 -17.67 -22.64 -8.18
CA ASP A 113 -18.80 -22.58 -7.26
C ASP A 113 -19.11 -23.99 -6.76
N ILE A 114 -19.32 -24.13 -5.45
CA ILE A 114 -19.75 -25.39 -4.84
C ILE A 114 -21.14 -25.23 -4.22
N ASP A 115 -21.95 -26.27 -4.30
CA ASP A 115 -23.18 -26.38 -3.53
C ASP A 115 -22.81 -26.59 -2.06
N GLN A 116 -23.15 -25.64 -1.20
CA GLN A 116 -22.73 -25.66 0.21
C GLN A 116 -23.35 -26.81 1.03
N LYS A 117 -24.40 -27.48 0.53
CA LYS A 117 -25.06 -28.59 1.23
C LYS A 117 -24.49 -29.94 0.81
N THR A 118 -24.26 -30.12 -0.48
CA THR A 118 -23.88 -31.39 -1.09
C THR A 118 -22.39 -31.48 -1.38
N GLY A 119 -21.68 -30.35 -1.43
CA GLY A 119 -20.28 -30.27 -1.85
C GLY A 119 -20.08 -30.45 -3.35
N ASN A 120 -21.15 -30.56 -4.14
CA ASN A 120 -21.07 -30.75 -5.58
C ASN A 120 -20.58 -29.50 -6.30
N LEU A 121 -19.76 -29.68 -7.33
CA LEU A 121 -19.33 -28.60 -8.21
C LEU A 121 -20.51 -28.09 -9.04
N LEU A 122 -20.77 -26.78 -8.99
CA LEU A 122 -21.87 -26.13 -9.70
C LEU A 122 -21.39 -25.49 -11.01
N ALA A 123 -20.26 -24.79 -10.97
CA ALA A 123 -19.69 -24.11 -12.13
C ALA A 123 -18.20 -23.87 -11.93
N GLU A 124 -17.40 -24.13 -12.96
CA GLU A 124 -16.01 -23.66 -13.00
C GLU A 124 -15.97 -22.18 -13.34
N LYS A 125 -15.01 -21.46 -12.77
CA LYS A 125 -14.79 -20.03 -12.98
C LYS A 125 -13.29 -19.74 -12.97
N GLY A 126 -12.90 -18.51 -13.23
CA GLY A 126 -11.52 -18.07 -13.18
C GLY A 126 -11.37 -16.92 -12.21
N SER A 127 -10.43 -17.00 -11.27
CA SER A 127 -9.94 -15.82 -10.58
C SER A 127 -9.08 -15.02 -11.54
N TYR A 128 -9.47 -13.78 -11.86
CA TYR A 128 -8.66 -13.01 -12.80
C TYR A 128 -7.27 -12.65 -12.22
N GLN A 129 -7.10 -12.68 -10.90
CA GLN A 129 -5.78 -12.56 -10.24
C GLN A 129 -4.87 -13.74 -10.60
N LEU A 130 -5.40 -14.97 -10.59
CA LEU A 130 -4.65 -16.15 -11.01
C LEU A 130 -4.40 -16.15 -12.51
N LEU A 131 -5.42 -15.80 -13.31
CA LEU A 131 -5.30 -15.72 -14.78
C LEU A 131 -4.28 -14.68 -15.26
N SER A 132 -4.06 -13.60 -14.49
CA SER A 132 -3.10 -12.55 -14.81
C SER A 132 -1.77 -12.67 -14.06
N GLN A 133 -1.62 -13.63 -13.14
CA GLN A 133 -0.50 -13.69 -12.19
C GLN A 133 0.88 -13.62 -12.88
N ASP A 134 1.07 -14.42 -13.94
CA ASP A 134 2.33 -14.45 -14.68
C ASP A 134 2.63 -13.12 -15.38
N TYR A 135 1.58 -12.46 -15.89
CA TYR A 135 1.71 -11.13 -16.46
C TYR A 135 2.06 -10.09 -15.38
N LEU A 136 1.44 -10.12 -14.20
CA LEU A 136 1.74 -9.18 -13.12
C LEU A 136 3.19 -9.32 -12.65
N VAL A 137 3.66 -10.56 -12.45
CA VAL A 137 5.06 -10.84 -12.08
C VAL A 137 6.00 -10.31 -13.15
N TRP A 138 5.71 -10.60 -14.42
CA TRP A 138 6.50 -10.13 -15.54
C TRP A 138 6.51 -8.60 -15.65
N LEU A 139 5.34 -7.95 -15.56
CA LEU A 139 5.20 -6.50 -15.68
C LEU A 139 5.97 -5.77 -14.59
N MET A 140 5.86 -6.24 -13.35
CA MET A 140 6.60 -5.64 -12.26
C MET A 140 8.12 -5.83 -12.45
N LYS A 141 8.58 -7.02 -12.88
CA LYS A 141 9.99 -7.22 -13.23
C LYS A 141 10.44 -6.31 -14.37
N HIS A 142 9.60 -6.13 -15.39
CA HIS A 142 9.87 -5.25 -16.52
C HIS A 142 10.03 -3.79 -16.11
N VAL A 143 9.21 -3.30 -15.18
CA VAL A 143 9.37 -1.96 -14.58
C VAL A 143 10.68 -1.83 -13.80
N ALA A 144 11.00 -2.83 -12.97
CA ALA A 144 12.20 -2.80 -12.15
C ALA A 144 13.49 -2.94 -12.97
N ASP A 145 13.50 -3.77 -14.03
CA ASP A 145 14.62 -3.93 -14.96
C ASP A 145 14.94 -2.62 -15.73
N LYS A 146 13.97 -1.70 -15.83
CA LYS A 146 14.16 -0.33 -16.34
C LYS A 146 14.69 0.66 -15.31
N GLY A 147 14.93 0.22 -14.07
CA GLY A 147 15.36 1.06 -12.94
C GLY A 147 14.26 1.94 -12.35
N ALA A 148 12.99 1.70 -12.72
CA ALA A 148 11.85 2.44 -12.21
C ALA A 148 11.28 1.79 -10.94
N LEU A 149 10.77 2.61 -10.03
CA LEU A 149 10.15 2.15 -8.79
C LEU A 149 8.70 1.71 -9.02
N ILE A 150 8.26 0.76 -8.20
CA ILE A 150 6.88 0.27 -8.21
C ILE A 150 6.24 0.68 -6.90
N HIS A 151 5.10 1.35 -6.99
CA HIS A 151 4.24 1.59 -5.84
C HIS A 151 2.86 1.01 -6.14
N ALA A 152 2.35 0.15 -5.27
CA ALA A 152 1.09 -0.53 -5.50
C ALA A 152 0.13 -0.35 -4.32
N ASN A 153 -1.12 -0.06 -4.65
CA ASN A 153 -2.18 -0.07 -3.65
C ASN A 153 -2.53 -1.52 -3.27
N ARG A 154 -2.80 -1.75 -1.98
CA ARG A 154 -3.22 -3.01 -1.36
C ARG A 154 -2.12 -4.09 -1.26
N ASN A 155 -2.40 -5.06 -0.39
CA ASN A 155 -1.57 -6.23 -0.16
C ASN A 155 -1.70 -7.26 -1.28
N PRO A 156 -0.63 -8.00 -1.58
CA PRO A 156 -0.62 -9.00 -2.63
C PRO A 156 -1.71 -10.06 -2.44
N PHE A 157 -2.40 -10.41 -3.53
CA PHE A 157 -3.47 -11.41 -3.53
C PHE A 157 -2.92 -12.84 -3.54
N THR A 158 -1.70 -13.04 -4.05
CA THR A 158 -1.04 -14.34 -4.13
C THR A 158 0.35 -14.29 -3.51
N TRP A 159 0.82 -15.42 -2.98
CA TRP A 159 2.18 -15.51 -2.47
C TRP A 159 3.24 -15.33 -3.57
N THR A 160 2.91 -15.72 -4.81
CA THR A 160 3.78 -15.50 -5.96
C THR A 160 3.95 -14.01 -6.22
N THR A 161 2.86 -13.23 -6.38
CA THR A 161 2.97 -11.77 -6.56
C THR A 161 3.63 -11.08 -5.37
N ALA A 162 3.46 -11.60 -4.15
CA ALA A 162 4.17 -11.12 -2.97
C ALA A 162 5.69 -11.34 -3.08
N THR A 163 6.14 -12.54 -3.44
CA THR A 163 7.54 -12.95 -3.28
C THR A 163 8.40 -12.81 -4.52
N SER A 164 7.81 -12.66 -5.71
CA SER A 164 8.54 -12.63 -6.98
C SER A 164 9.54 -11.47 -7.11
N ILE A 165 9.52 -10.49 -6.20
CA ILE A 165 10.34 -9.26 -6.32
C ILE A 165 11.00 -8.89 -5.00
N LYS A 166 11.35 -9.86 -4.15
CA LYS A 166 11.88 -9.61 -2.79
C LYS A 166 13.05 -8.60 -2.67
N LYS A 167 13.80 -8.31 -3.74
CA LYS A 167 14.87 -7.29 -3.74
C LYS A 167 14.43 -5.91 -4.21
N GLU A 168 13.33 -5.82 -4.95
CA GLU A 168 12.80 -4.59 -5.58
C GLU A 168 11.30 -4.45 -5.27
N THR A 169 10.86 -5.02 -4.14
CA THR A 169 9.45 -5.20 -3.79
C THR A 169 8.70 -3.88 -3.98
N PRO A 170 7.53 -3.89 -4.64
CA PRO A 170 6.71 -2.70 -4.72
C PRO A 170 6.53 -2.10 -3.33
N PHE A 171 6.77 -0.81 -3.19
CA PHE A 171 6.33 -0.11 -1.99
C PHE A 171 4.81 -0.21 -1.96
N ARG A 172 4.28 -0.95 -1.00
CA ARG A 172 2.84 -1.18 -0.90
C ARG A 172 2.28 -0.37 0.24
N LEU A 173 1.16 0.30 -0.04
CA LEU A 173 0.35 0.87 1.02
C LEU A 173 -0.99 0.18 1.00
N THR A 174 -1.42 -0.28 2.17
CA THR A 174 -2.76 -0.83 2.30
C THR A 174 -3.74 0.34 2.36
N GLU A 175 -4.56 0.53 1.34
CA GLU A 175 -5.65 1.52 1.47
C GLU A 175 -6.62 1.09 2.56
N CYS A 176 -6.85 2.01 3.50
CA CYS A 176 -7.59 1.77 4.72
C CYS A 176 -8.87 2.59 4.72
N GLY A 177 -9.87 2.11 3.96
CA GLY A 177 -11.25 2.57 4.08
C GLY A 177 -11.96 1.98 5.30
N TYR A 178 -11.52 0.80 5.76
CA TYR A 178 -12.11 0.06 6.89
C TYR A 178 -11.06 -0.39 7.92
N PRO A 179 -11.43 -0.60 9.21
CA PRO A 179 -10.49 -0.97 10.28
C PRO A 179 -9.72 -2.25 10.06
N ASP A 180 -10.38 -3.28 9.55
CA ASP A 180 -9.80 -4.60 9.33
C ASP A 180 -8.77 -4.64 8.20
N GLN A 181 -8.77 -3.64 7.31
CA GLN A 181 -7.83 -3.58 6.20
C GLN A 181 -6.41 -3.35 6.67
N LEU A 182 -6.21 -2.56 7.75
CA LEU A 182 -4.89 -2.37 8.36
C LEU A 182 -4.30 -3.73 8.76
N ALA A 183 -4.98 -4.52 9.58
CA ALA A 183 -4.45 -5.82 10.03
C ALA A 183 -4.00 -6.76 8.89
N ARG A 184 -4.62 -6.67 7.69
CA ARG A 184 -4.21 -7.45 6.51
C ARG A 184 -2.81 -7.06 5.99
N GLY A 185 -2.35 -5.84 6.27
CA GLY A 185 -1.02 -5.32 5.95
C GLY A 185 0.12 -6.05 6.66
N HIS A 186 -0.15 -6.81 7.72
CA HIS A 186 0.87 -7.60 8.43
C HIS A 186 1.47 -8.74 7.61
N LEU A 187 0.71 -9.25 6.64
CA LEU A 187 1.20 -10.26 5.70
C LEU A 187 1.90 -9.63 4.48
N GLY A 188 1.85 -8.31 4.37
CA GLY A 188 2.59 -7.53 3.39
C GLY A 188 4.02 -7.21 3.85
N PHE A 189 4.83 -6.66 2.95
CA PHE A 189 6.20 -6.25 3.24
C PHE A 189 6.32 -4.85 3.87
N THR A 190 5.23 -4.09 3.85
CA THR A 190 5.22 -2.69 4.24
C THR A 190 4.06 -2.48 5.22
N PRO A 191 4.34 -2.37 6.54
CA PRO A 191 3.31 -2.24 7.57
C PRO A 191 2.78 -0.79 7.64
N LEU A 192 2.37 -0.26 6.48
CA LEU A 192 1.86 1.09 6.29
C LEU A 192 0.45 1.07 5.69
N GLY A 193 -0.47 1.73 6.37
CA GLY A 193 -1.80 2.02 5.86
C GLY A 193 -1.84 3.38 5.14
N LEU A 194 -2.36 3.42 3.92
CA LEU A 194 -2.75 4.65 3.24
C LEU A 194 -4.14 5.06 3.74
N GLN A 195 -4.22 6.09 4.56
CA GLN A 195 -5.49 6.54 5.12
C GLN A 195 -5.98 7.82 4.46
N ARG A 196 -7.20 7.75 3.92
CA ARG A 196 -7.97 8.95 3.57
C ARG A 196 -8.53 9.51 4.87
N THR A 197 -8.24 10.77 5.17
CA THR A 197 -8.89 11.51 6.27
C THR A 197 -10.32 11.84 5.90
N PHE A 198 -11.20 10.82 5.85
CA PHE A 198 -12.64 11.03 5.82
C PHE A 198 -13.18 11.57 7.14
N ALA A 199 -12.43 11.37 8.23
CA ALA A 199 -12.66 11.98 9.53
C ALA A 199 -11.48 12.91 9.82
N ASN A 200 -11.75 14.16 10.18
CA ASN A 200 -10.79 15.25 10.38
C ASN A 200 -9.83 15.06 11.57
N ASN A 201 -9.33 13.85 11.86
CA ASN A 201 -8.46 13.60 13.00
C ASN A 201 -7.37 12.55 12.67
N LEU A 202 -6.24 13.02 12.17
CA LEU A 202 -5.04 12.20 11.92
C LEU A 202 -4.52 11.51 13.18
N HIS A 203 -4.60 12.19 14.32
CA HIS A 203 -4.08 11.62 15.56
C HIS A 203 -4.79 10.32 15.94
N LEU A 204 -6.12 10.29 15.82
CA LEU A 204 -6.90 9.06 16.00
C LEU A 204 -6.57 7.99 14.95
N GLN A 205 -6.21 8.39 13.73
CA GLN A 205 -5.76 7.46 12.70
C GLN A 205 -4.41 6.83 13.02
N VAL A 206 -3.48 7.60 13.57
CA VAL A 206 -2.18 7.12 14.07
C VAL A 206 -2.41 6.13 15.20
N ILE A 207 -3.22 6.49 16.21
CA ILE A 207 -3.57 5.60 17.32
C ILE A 207 -4.18 4.30 16.80
N ARG A 208 -5.16 4.38 15.90
CA ARG A 208 -5.81 3.20 15.33
C ARG A 208 -4.81 2.31 14.57
N ALA A 209 -3.95 2.90 13.75
CA ALA A 209 -2.90 2.15 13.06
C ALA A 209 -1.96 1.46 14.07
N LEU A 210 -1.53 2.17 15.11
CA LEU A 210 -0.66 1.61 16.15
C LEU A 210 -1.32 0.44 16.87
N TYR A 211 -2.60 0.54 17.23
CA TYR A 211 -3.32 -0.57 17.87
C TYR A 211 -3.48 -1.79 16.97
N GLU A 212 -3.45 -1.60 15.65
CA GLU A 212 -3.35 -2.72 14.72
C GLU A 212 -1.92 -3.21 14.56
N GLY A 213 -0.88 -2.51 15.03
CA GLY A 213 0.53 -2.88 14.84
C GLY A 213 1.14 -2.31 13.57
N MET A 214 0.59 -1.21 13.07
CA MET A 214 1.01 -0.55 11.83
C MET A 214 1.26 0.95 12.02
N LEU A 215 1.83 1.57 11.00
CA LEU A 215 1.84 3.03 10.86
C LEU A 215 0.90 3.47 9.75
N THR A 216 0.65 4.77 9.66
CA THR A 216 -0.22 5.37 8.66
C THR A 216 0.50 6.45 7.86
N ILE A 217 0.17 6.56 6.58
CA ILE A 217 0.48 7.71 5.74
C ILE A 217 -0.84 8.38 5.40
N PRO A 218 -1.09 9.61 5.89
CA PRO A 218 -2.25 10.38 5.48
C PRO A 218 -2.04 10.94 4.07
N TYR A 219 -3.11 10.98 3.28
CA TYR A 219 -3.15 11.69 2.01
C TYR A 219 -4.38 12.62 1.93
N ASN A 220 -4.31 13.65 1.08
CA ASN A 220 -5.31 14.72 0.97
C ASN A 220 -5.50 15.55 2.24
N VAL A 221 -4.40 15.83 2.96
CA VAL A 221 -4.45 16.70 4.15
C VAL A 221 -3.49 17.86 4.07
N ARG A 222 -3.92 19.00 4.61
CA ARG A 222 -3.09 20.20 4.78
C ARG A 222 -2.70 20.31 6.25
N TYR A 223 -1.43 20.11 6.56
CA TYR A 223 -0.89 20.24 7.93
C TYR A 223 0.18 21.33 8.01
N LYS A 224 0.38 21.84 9.23
CA LYS A 224 1.66 22.40 9.66
C LYS A 224 2.55 21.21 10.06
N TRP A 225 3.73 21.13 9.44
CA TRP A 225 4.56 19.93 9.43
C TRP A 225 5.24 19.61 10.78
N ASP A 226 5.14 20.47 11.79
CA ASP A 226 5.96 20.45 13.00
C ASP A 226 5.21 20.04 14.28
N ASP A 227 3.88 19.88 14.23
CA ASP A 227 3.04 19.66 15.43
C ASP A 227 2.13 18.43 15.30
N ASN A 228 2.70 17.28 14.92
CA ASN A 228 1.97 16.01 14.89
C ASN A 228 2.92 14.79 14.93
N PRO A 229 2.46 13.60 15.38
CA PRO A 229 3.31 12.41 15.48
C PRO A 229 3.84 11.89 14.14
N VAL A 230 3.14 12.11 13.03
CA VAL A 230 3.58 11.63 11.70
C VAL A 230 4.87 12.32 11.27
N ALA A 231 5.03 13.61 11.58
CA ALA A 231 6.21 14.39 11.27
C ALA A 231 7.51 13.81 11.85
N TYR A 232 7.42 13.15 13.00
CA TYR A 232 8.57 12.56 13.70
C TYR A 232 8.68 11.05 13.51
N THR A 233 7.67 10.42 12.91
CA THR A 233 7.62 8.96 12.70
C THR A 233 8.58 8.51 11.60
N TYR A 234 8.72 9.30 10.53
CA TYR A 234 9.49 8.93 9.34
C TYR A 234 10.81 9.70 9.22
N PRO A 235 11.86 9.13 8.60
CA PRO A 235 11.96 7.74 8.13
C PRO A 235 12.07 6.74 9.30
N ILE A 236 11.64 5.50 9.08
CA ILE A 236 11.77 4.40 10.06
C ILE A 236 12.05 3.08 9.33
N LYS A 237 12.97 2.29 9.87
CA LYS A 237 13.26 0.94 9.37
C LYS A 237 12.74 -0.11 10.34
N PHE A 238 11.68 -0.83 9.97
CA PHE A 238 10.95 -1.74 10.85
C PHE A 238 11.81 -2.90 11.37
N ARG A 239 11.66 -3.23 12.67
CA ARG A 239 12.19 -4.43 13.33
C ARG A 239 11.09 -5.30 13.91
N GLU A 240 10.08 -4.70 14.53
CA GLU A 240 9.02 -5.44 15.21
C GLU A 240 7.70 -4.66 15.19
N LEU A 241 6.59 -5.40 15.03
CA LEU A 241 5.22 -4.88 15.06
C LEU A 241 4.50 -5.46 16.28
N ARG A 242 3.85 -4.61 17.06
CA ARG A 242 3.07 -5.00 18.24
C ARG A 242 1.78 -4.19 18.29
N ARG A 243 0.75 -4.76 18.91
CA ARG A 243 -0.45 -4.01 19.24
C ARG A 243 -0.08 -2.79 20.10
N GLY A 244 -0.35 -1.60 19.57
CA GLY A 244 -0.09 -0.32 20.19
C GLY A 244 1.34 0.21 20.00
N CYS A 245 2.25 -0.53 19.33
CA CYS A 245 3.65 -0.13 19.23
C CYS A 245 4.35 -0.70 17.99
N VAL A 246 5.10 0.16 17.28
CA VAL A 246 5.97 -0.22 16.17
C VAL A 246 7.40 0.13 16.54
N ILE A 247 8.31 -0.85 16.43
CA ILE A 247 9.72 -0.71 16.76
C ILE A 247 10.52 -0.76 15.46
N GLY A 248 11.27 0.30 15.18
CA GLY A 248 12.27 0.37 14.13
C GLY A 248 13.70 0.24 14.66
N GLU A 249 14.69 0.42 13.78
CA GLU A 249 16.11 0.40 14.15
C GLU A 249 16.55 1.63 14.95
N ASP A 250 15.95 2.78 14.65
CA ASP A 250 16.27 4.10 15.17
C ASP A 250 15.09 4.80 15.85
N LYS A 251 13.86 4.29 15.69
CA LYS A 251 12.65 4.88 16.30
C LYS A 251 11.71 3.84 16.88
N ILE A 252 10.96 4.21 17.90
CA ILE A 252 9.79 3.47 18.40
C ILE A 252 8.60 4.42 18.40
N VAL A 253 7.48 4.00 17.83
CA VAL A 253 6.22 4.76 17.85
C VAL A 253 5.20 3.96 18.64
N THR A 254 4.60 4.55 19.67
CA THR A 254 3.73 3.81 20.61
C THR A 254 2.55 4.64 21.08
N ALA A 255 1.40 3.99 21.28
CA ALA A 255 0.20 4.52 21.93
C ALA A 255 -0.10 3.82 23.27
N ILE A 256 0.88 3.08 23.81
CA ILE A 256 0.79 2.36 25.08
C ILE A 256 1.95 2.72 26.01
N SER A 257 1.67 2.68 27.32
CA SER A 257 2.67 2.81 28.38
C SER A 257 3.53 1.55 28.48
N GLY A 258 4.77 1.67 28.96
CA GLY A 258 5.66 0.52 29.11
C GLY A 258 7.14 0.88 29.24
N HIS A 259 8.00 -0.12 29.01
CA HIS A 259 9.44 0.04 28.94
C HIS A 259 9.90 -0.23 27.52
N PHE A 260 10.51 0.77 26.89
CA PHE A 260 10.87 0.72 25.47
C PHE A 260 12.39 0.86 25.30
N GLY A 261 12.96 0.14 24.35
CA GLY A 261 14.39 0.21 24.05
C GLY A 261 14.81 -0.89 23.09
N TRP A 262 16.06 -0.84 22.64
CA TRP A 262 16.61 -1.78 21.66
C TRP A 262 17.36 -2.96 22.29
N GLY A 263 17.31 -3.06 23.62
CA GLY A 263 18.03 -4.11 24.36
C GLY A 263 19.54 -3.88 24.41
N ASP A 264 19.96 -2.63 24.34
CA ASP A 264 21.35 -2.17 24.37
C ASP A 264 21.48 -0.89 25.24
N GLN A 265 22.60 -0.17 25.15
CA GLN A 265 22.92 1.01 25.96
C GLN A 265 22.53 2.34 25.29
N SER A 266 21.64 2.33 24.32
CA SER A 266 21.25 3.55 23.60
C SER A 266 20.59 4.58 24.51
N ASN A 267 20.70 5.85 24.14
CA ASN A 267 19.95 6.94 24.75
C ASN A 267 18.69 7.24 23.95
N PHE A 268 17.81 8.06 24.53
CA PHE A 268 16.47 8.31 24.00
C PHE A 268 16.19 9.82 23.91
N LYS A 269 15.52 10.24 22.83
CA LYS A 269 14.71 11.47 22.81
C LYS A 269 13.26 11.04 22.66
N CYS A 270 12.36 11.50 23.52
CA CYS A 270 10.97 11.04 23.50
C CYS A 270 10.00 12.21 23.40
N ARG A 271 9.32 12.31 22.25
CA ARG A 271 8.22 13.25 22.08
C ARG A 271 6.91 12.58 22.44
N ILE A 272 6.09 13.24 23.25
CA ILE A 272 4.73 12.80 23.55
C ILE A 272 3.76 13.81 22.95
N PHE A 273 2.76 13.29 22.24
CA PHE A 273 1.66 14.03 21.65
C PHE A 273 0.40 13.80 22.48
N ASP A 274 -0.35 14.87 22.76
CA ASP A 274 -1.58 14.84 23.54
C ASP A 274 -2.74 14.17 22.79
N LYS A 275 -3.95 14.14 23.37
CA LYS A 275 -5.15 13.53 22.77
C LYS A 275 -5.66 14.25 21.53
N GLU A 276 -5.23 15.47 21.29
CA GLU A 276 -5.51 16.24 20.08
C GLU A 276 -4.43 16.03 18.99
N GLY A 277 -3.28 15.47 19.36
CA GLY A 277 -2.15 15.21 18.48
C GLY A 277 -1.10 16.31 18.48
N HIS A 278 -1.18 17.29 19.38
CA HIS A 278 -0.18 18.35 19.53
C HIS A 278 0.96 17.89 20.42
N LEU A 279 2.16 18.42 20.19
CA LEU A 279 3.33 18.13 20.98
C LEU A 279 3.15 18.60 22.43
N ARG A 280 3.14 17.66 23.38
CA ARG A 280 3.05 17.93 24.82
C ARG A 280 4.42 18.13 25.47
N THR A 281 5.41 17.31 25.10
CA THR A 281 6.78 17.39 25.61
C THR A 281 7.77 16.75 24.64
N GLU A 282 9.02 17.22 24.65
CA GLU A 282 10.15 16.62 23.91
C GLU A 282 11.05 15.71 24.75
N ASP A 283 10.86 15.68 26.07
CA ASP A 283 11.59 14.86 27.03
C ASP A 283 10.60 14.04 27.88
N GLY A 284 9.92 13.11 27.21
CA GLY A 284 8.96 12.20 27.83
C GLY A 284 9.62 10.98 28.46
N GLY A 285 9.16 10.59 29.65
CA GLY A 285 9.56 9.35 30.31
C GLY A 285 10.85 9.46 31.13
N GLU A 286 11.27 8.33 31.67
CA GLU A 286 12.44 8.19 32.56
C GLU A 286 13.35 7.09 32.01
N THR A 287 14.65 7.37 31.85
CA THR A 287 15.60 6.32 31.47
C THR A 287 15.91 5.45 32.68
N ILE A 288 15.73 4.14 32.53
CA ILE A 288 16.10 3.14 33.52
C ILE A 288 17.15 2.19 32.93
N THR A 289 18.11 1.77 33.75
CA THR A 289 19.10 0.76 33.36
C THR A 289 18.79 -0.55 34.07
N LYS A 290 18.69 -1.63 33.30
CA LYS A 290 18.48 -2.99 33.81
C LYS A 290 19.37 -3.97 33.06
N ASP A 291 20.11 -4.79 33.81
CA ASP A 291 21.03 -5.79 33.26
C ASP A 291 22.02 -5.20 32.22
N GLY A 292 22.50 -3.98 32.49
CA GLY A 292 23.44 -3.26 31.61
C GLY A 292 22.82 -2.67 30.33
N LYS A 293 21.49 -2.67 30.20
CA LYS A 293 20.74 -2.14 29.06
C LYS A 293 19.84 -0.99 29.50
N ASN A 294 19.68 -0.01 28.62
CA ASN A 294 18.85 1.16 28.85
C ASN A 294 17.45 0.95 28.26
N TYR A 295 16.44 1.39 29.00
CA TYR A 295 15.05 1.41 28.60
C TYR A 295 14.42 2.75 29.01
N LEU A 296 13.56 3.28 28.16
CA LEU A 296 12.70 4.40 28.50
C LEU A 296 11.42 3.87 29.16
N LYS A 297 11.23 4.17 30.44
CA LYS A 297 9.97 3.98 31.17
C LYS A 297 9.03 5.11 30.80
N LEU A 298 7.94 4.77 30.13
CA LEU A 298 6.99 5.71 29.56
C LEU A 298 5.59 5.49 30.13
N THR A 299 4.97 6.57 30.60
CA THR A 299 3.56 6.61 31.00
C THR A 299 2.81 7.56 30.08
N LEU A 300 1.77 7.06 29.42
CA LEU A 300 0.90 7.78 28.50
C LEU A 300 -0.51 7.87 29.07
N ASN A 301 -1.12 9.05 28.94
CA ASN A 301 -2.55 9.22 29.17
C ASN A 301 -3.36 8.60 28.01
N PRO A 302 -4.68 8.35 28.20
CA PRO A 302 -5.53 7.88 27.11
C PRO A 302 -5.42 8.80 25.88
N LEU A 303 -5.27 8.18 24.71
CA LEU A 303 -5.10 8.84 23.41
C LEU A 303 -3.81 9.67 23.27
N GLU A 304 -2.79 9.48 24.11
CA GLU A 304 -1.46 10.01 23.81
C GLU A 304 -0.68 9.06 22.88
N VAL A 305 0.22 9.63 22.09
CA VAL A 305 1.17 8.89 21.25
C VAL A 305 2.57 9.36 21.59
N ALA A 306 3.54 8.46 21.64
CA ALA A 306 4.95 8.81 21.75
C ALA A 306 5.74 8.38 20.52
N VAL A 307 6.71 9.22 20.16
CA VAL A 307 7.79 8.89 19.22
C VAL A 307 9.10 8.97 19.98
N ILE A 308 9.76 7.83 20.12
CA ILE A 308 11.04 7.65 20.80
C ILE A 308 12.11 7.50 19.74
N GLU A 309 13.07 8.40 19.71
CA GLU A 309 14.24 8.35 18.83
C GLU A 309 15.45 7.82 19.58
N ARG A 310 16.24 7.00 18.90
CA ARG A 310 17.54 6.53 19.36
C ARG A 310 18.59 7.62 19.16
N ILE A 311 19.34 7.95 20.20
CA ILE A 311 20.49 8.88 20.16
C ILE A 311 21.78 8.12 20.43
#